data_AF-A0A971U5J0-F1
#
_entry.id   AF-A0A971U5J0-F1
#
_cell.length_a   1.000
_cell.length_b   1.000
_cell.length_c   1.000
_cell.angle_alpha   90.00
_cell.angle_beta   90.00
_cell.angle_gamma   90.00
#
_symmetry.space_group_name_H-M   'P 1'
#
loop_
_entity.id
_entity.type
_entity.pdbx_description
1 polymer ?
#
loop_
_entity_poly.entity_id
_entity_poly.type
_entity_poly.pdbx_seq_one_letter_code
_entity_poly.pdbx_strand_id
1 'polypeptide(L)'
;IADEPMVLYYQINYTLTQVPEDTAYFHAQFRRVNPLPYKDVYTLLDGVRGKGHYVGTYMAWGVNNKGWWGEGEIKFYLDGEEWPTICGTGTEDYFCGSYNFENRVTRQYEAFSTAYAGLPQIIRPDGTYDSQTRFGLYRWHILDPIRFNESLRVTIQALGWRSGHRYLPLQDDIASVAFWYQTLPTSPFPALPDRDYLEVI
;
A
#
# COMPACT_ATOMS: atom_id res chain seq x y z
N ILE A 1 9.27 18.39 8.77
CA ILE A 1 10.17 18.13 9.91
C ILE A 1 9.72 19.06 11.01
N ALA A 2 9.47 18.55 12.21
CA ALA A 2 8.98 19.35 13.32
C ALA A 2 10.14 20.20 13.88
N ASP A 3 9.85 21.38 14.44
CA ASP A 3 10.87 22.30 14.94
C ASP A 3 11.42 21.87 16.31
N GLU A 4 10.77 20.90 16.95
CA GLU A 4 11.17 20.35 18.24
C GLU A 4 12.46 19.52 18.12
N PRO A 5 13.41 19.67 19.05
CA PRO A 5 14.59 18.81 19.10
C PRO A 5 14.20 17.34 19.25
N MET A 6 14.85 16.46 18.47
CA MET A 6 14.73 15.01 18.61
C MET A 6 16.08 14.33 18.78
N VAL A 7 16.11 13.20 19.47
CA VAL A 7 17.27 12.30 19.51
C VAL A 7 17.04 11.19 18.49
N LEU A 8 17.93 11.09 17.50
CA LEU A 8 17.86 10.08 16.45
C LEU A 8 18.97 9.03 16.63
N TYR A 9 18.58 7.77 16.81
CA TYR A 9 19.51 6.64 16.79
C TYR A 9 19.40 5.92 15.45
N TYR A 10 20.52 5.72 14.75
CA TYR A 10 20.54 5.03 13.46
C TYR A 10 21.82 4.21 13.27
N GLN A 11 21.74 3.16 12.46
CA GLN A 11 22.88 2.39 11.98
C GLN A 11 22.71 2.13 10.50
N ILE A 12 23.76 2.40 9.71
CA ILE A 12 23.82 2.10 8.29
C ILE A 12 24.96 1.11 8.08
N ASN A 13 24.62 -0.14 7.77
CA ASN A 13 25.58 -1.17 7.38
C ASN A 13 25.58 -1.30 5.86
N TYR A 14 26.75 -1.47 5.27
CA TYR A 14 26.91 -1.71 3.84
C TYR A 14 28.13 -2.59 3.58
N THR A 15 28.17 -3.22 2.41
CA THR A 15 29.35 -3.95 1.93
C THR A 15 30.11 -3.06 0.96
N LEU A 16 31.38 -2.75 1.25
CA LEU A 16 32.25 -2.06 0.30
C LEU A 16 32.68 -3.05 -0.79
N THR A 17 32.19 -2.84 -2.01
CA THR A 17 32.47 -3.70 -3.17
C THR A 17 32.33 -2.90 -4.45
N GLN A 18 32.83 -3.43 -5.56
CA GLN A 18 32.49 -2.94 -6.89
C GLN A 18 31.03 -3.28 -7.19
N VAL A 19 30.26 -2.27 -7.60
CA VAL A 19 28.85 -2.43 -7.99
C VAL A 19 28.79 -2.56 -9.52
N PRO A 20 28.16 -3.62 -10.07
CA PRO A 20 27.97 -3.77 -11.52
C PRO A 20 27.20 -2.58 -12.13
N GLU A 21 27.57 -2.17 -13.34
CA GLU A 21 26.96 -1.03 -14.04
C GLU A 21 25.46 -1.22 -14.32
N ASP A 22 25.01 -2.47 -14.44
CA ASP A 22 23.62 -2.86 -14.70
C ASP A 22 22.79 -3.10 -13.41
N THR A 23 23.33 -2.76 -12.24
CA THR A 23 22.64 -2.93 -10.95
C THR A 23 21.42 -2.03 -10.86
N ALA A 24 20.30 -2.60 -10.41
CA ALA A 24 19.11 -1.84 -10.06
C ALA A 24 19.23 -1.23 -8.66
N TYR A 25 18.70 -0.02 -8.48
CA TYR A 25 18.75 0.72 -7.22
C TYR A 25 17.42 0.62 -6.49
N PHE A 26 17.47 0.59 -5.15
CA PHE A 26 16.29 0.57 -4.30
C PHE A 26 15.56 1.92 -4.32
N HIS A 27 14.24 1.86 -4.40
CA HIS A 27 13.36 3.01 -4.35
C HIS A 27 12.17 2.74 -3.43
N ALA A 28 11.74 3.80 -2.74
CA ALA A 28 10.55 3.79 -1.90
C ALA A 28 9.76 5.09 -2.14
N GLN A 29 8.45 4.99 -2.34
CA GLN A 29 7.61 6.17 -2.56
C GLN A 29 6.36 6.10 -1.69
N PHE A 30 6.16 7.16 -0.90
CA PHE A 30 4.98 7.36 -0.08
C PHE A 30 3.87 8.05 -0.87
N ARG A 31 2.63 7.61 -0.64
CA ARG A 31 1.40 8.28 -1.09
C ARG A 31 0.34 8.20 0.01
N ARG A 32 -0.56 9.18 0.03
CA ARG A 32 -1.78 9.21 0.85
C ARG A 32 -2.86 9.99 0.14
N VAL A 33 -4.09 9.49 0.20
CA VAL A 33 -5.30 10.20 -0.23
C VAL A 33 -6.32 10.10 0.90
N ASN A 34 -6.81 11.24 1.38
CA ASN A 34 -7.80 11.31 2.45
C ASN A 34 -8.79 12.47 2.22
N PRO A 35 -10.09 12.19 1.98
CA PRO A 35 -10.64 10.89 1.62
C PRO A 35 -10.32 10.54 0.15
N LEU A 36 -10.33 9.27 -0.21
CA LEU A 36 -10.37 8.87 -1.62
C LEU A 36 -11.60 9.48 -2.31
N PRO A 37 -11.46 10.15 -3.47
CA PRO A 37 -12.61 10.69 -4.18
C PRO A 37 -13.59 9.60 -4.61
N TYR A 38 -14.86 9.97 -4.68
CA TYR A 38 -15.92 9.01 -4.98
C TYR A 38 -15.72 8.35 -6.35
N LYS A 39 -15.71 7.00 -6.36
CA LYS A 39 -15.48 6.15 -7.54
C LYS A 39 -14.09 6.22 -8.17
N ASP A 40 -13.13 6.82 -7.49
CA ASP A 40 -11.72 6.76 -7.90
C ASP A 40 -11.03 5.49 -7.40
N VAL A 41 -9.84 5.25 -7.93
CA VAL A 41 -8.91 4.20 -7.48
C VAL A 41 -7.75 4.83 -6.72
N TYR A 42 -7.25 4.14 -5.71
CA TYR A 42 -6.05 4.57 -5.02
C TYR A 42 -4.81 4.14 -5.81
N THR A 43 -3.91 5.08 -6.12
CA THR A 43 -2.69 4.80 -6.88
C THR A 43 -1.51 4.62 -5.94
N LEU A 44 -1.03 3.39 -5.77
CA LEU A 44 0.13 3.08 -4.93
C LEU A 44 1.44 3.58 -5.55
N LEU A 45 1.60 3.37 -6.86
CA LEU A 45 2.81 3.72 -7.60
C LEU A 45 2.46 4.07 -9.05
N ASP A 46 3.10 5.10 -9.59
CA ASP A 46 2.91 5.57 -10.96
C ASP A 46 4.11 6.43 -11.38
N GLY A 47 4.30 6.62 -12.69
CA GLY A 47 5.39 7.40 -13.26
C GLY A 47 6.75 6.70 -13.26
N VAL A 48 6.79 5.41 -12.91
CA VAL A 48 8.01 4.59 -12.99
C VAL A 48 8.36 4.34 -14.45
N ARG A 49 9.61 4.63 -14.82
CA ARG A 49 10.18 4.38 -16.14
C ARG A 49 11.54 3.70 -16.00
N GLY A 50 11.83 2.76 -16.88
CA GLY A 50 13.04 1.95 -16.88
C GLY A 50 12.76 0.49 -16.55
N LYS A 51 13.83 -0.30 -16.43
CA LYS A 51 13.75 -1.74 -16.16
C LYS A 51 13.90 -2.02 -14.67
N GLY A 52 13.06 -2.89 -14.13
CA GLY A 52 13.04 -3.13 -12.70
C GLY A 52 12.10 -4.22 -12.24
N HIS A 53 11.88 -4.24 -10.93
CA HIS A 53 10.90 -5.11 -10.30
C HIS A 53 10.37 -4.51 -9.00
N TYR A 54 9.05 -4.61 -8.83
CA TYR A 54 8.35 -4.26 -7.61
C TYR A 54 8.53 -5.36 -6.56
N VAL A 55 8.90 -4.96 -5.34
CA VAL A 55 9.23 -5.87 -4.24
C VAL A 55 8.27 -5.78 -3.06
N GLY A 56 7.26 -4.90 -3.11
CA GLY A 56 6.19 -4.92 -2.13
C GLY A 56 5.65 -3.55 -1.75
N THR A 57 4.73 -3.57 -0.79
CA THR A 57 4.15 -2.36 -0.20
C THR A 57 3.76 -2.61 1.25
N TYR A 58 3.86 -1.54 2.03
CA TYR A 58 3.10 -1.37 3.25
C TYR A 58 1.92 -0.43 2.95
N MET A 59 0.74 -0.76 3.45
CA MET A 59 -0.48 0.00 3.27
C MET A 59 -1.14 0.27 4.62
N ALA A 60 -1.54 1.52 4.85
CA ALA A 60 -2.38 1.93 5.96
C ALA A 60 -3.78 2.27 5.43
N TRP A 61 -4.81 1.76 6.10
CA TRP A 61 -6.20 1.91 5.68
C TRP A 61 -7.06 2.35 6.86
N GLY A 62 -7.54 3.59 6.83
CA GLY A 62 -8.52 4.15 7.76
C GLY A 62 -9.93 4.08 7.17
N VAL A 63 -10.79 3.28 7.79
CA VAL A 63 -12.13 3.01 7.26
C VAL A 63 -13.10 4.11 7.71
N ASN A 64 -13.72 4.79 6.74
CA ASN A 64 -14.67 5.87 6.95
C ASN A 64 -16.14 5.40 6.89
N ASN A 65 -16.40 4.21 6.37
CA ASN A 65 -17.73 3.62 6.26
C ASN A 65 -17.96 2.43 7.21
N LYS A 66 -19.21 2.00 7.34
CA LYS A 66 -19.54 0.73 8.00
C LYS A 66 -19.53 -0.44 7.01
N GLY A 67 -19.31 -1.64 7.53
CA GLY A 67 -19.32 -2.89 6.77
C GLY A 67 -17.93 -3.29 6.27
N TRP A 68 -17.89 -4.32 5.44
CA TRP A 68 -16.64 -4.80 4.86
C TRP A 68 -16.11 -3.83 3.80
N TRP A 69 -14.79 -3.60 3.80
CA TRP A 69 -14.08 -2.57 3.04
C TRP A 69 -13.05 -3.10 2.03
N GLY A 70 -12.78 -4.41 2.03
CA GLY A 70 -11.65 -5.00 1.32
C GLY A 70 -11.97 -5.75 0.03
N GLU A 71 -13.09 -5.50 -0.65
CA GLU A 71 -13.41 -6.15 -1.95
C GLU A 71 -12.60 -5.59 -3.13
N GLY A 72 -11.77 -4.58 -2.90
CA GLY A 72 -11.06 -3.87 -3.96
C GLY A 72 -9.87 -4.65 -4.51
N GLU A 73 -9.78 -4.76 -5.83
CA GLU A 73 -8.67 -5.46 -6.50
C GLU A 73 -7.43 -4.56 -6.59
N ILE A 74 -6.26 -5.12 -6.30
CA ILE A 74 -4.99 -4.53 -6.73
C ILE A 74 -4.76 -4.82 -8.22
N LYS A 75 -4.15 -3.89 -8.93
CA LYS A 75 -3.89 -3.96 -10.37
C LYS A 75 -2.48 -3.48 -10.67
N PHE A 76 -1.76 -4.24 -11.50
CA PHE A 76 -0.45 -3.89 -12.02
C PHE A 76 -0.54 -3.70 -13.54
N TYR A 77 -0.09 -2.54 -14.00
CA TYR A 77 0.02 -2.19 -15.40
C TYR A 77 1.51 -2.17 -15.73
N LEU A 78 1.94 -3.11 -16.56
CA LEU A 78 3.34 -3.28 -16.94
C LEU A 78 3.56 -2.66 -18.31
N ASP A 79 4.73 -2.06 -18.52
CA ASP A 79 5.27 -1.73 -19.84
C ASP A 79 4.31 -0.92 -20.74
N GLY A 80 3.56 0.01 -20.13
CA GLY A 80 2.69 0.96 -20.84
C GLY A 80 1.35 0.38 -21.31
N GLU A 81 0.97 -0.81 -20.86
CA GLU A 81 -0.29 -1.46 -21.22
C GLU A 81 -1.52 -0.66 -20.77
N GLU A 82 -2.55 -0.61 -21.64
CA GLU A 82 -3.83 0.04 -21.34
C GLU A 82 -4.60 -0.70 -20.23
N TRP A 83 -4.57 -2.03 -20.29
CA TRP A 83 -5.24 -2.92 -19.34
C TRP A 83 -4.22 -3.48 -18.33
N PRO A 84 -4.64 -3.76 -17.09
CA PRO A 84 -3.73 -4.36 -16.11
C PRO A 84 -3.33 -5.78 -16.53
N THR A 85 -2.03 -6.05 -16.54
CA THR A 85 -1.47 -7.39 -16.78
C THR A 85 -1.78 -8.34 -15.64
N ILE A 86 -1.83 -7.81 -14.40
CA ILE A 86 -2.12 -8.58 -13.19
C ILE A 86 -3.29 -7.90 -12.47
N CYS A 87 -4.35 -8.68 -12.23
CA CYS A 87 -5.50 -8.31 -11.41
C CYS A 87 -5.57 -9.23 -10.19
N GLY A 88 -5.69 -8.64 -8.99
CA GLY A 88 -6.09 -9.35 -7.78
C GLY A 88 -7.60 -9.60 -7.74
N THR A 89 -8.06 -10.17 -6.63
CA THR A 89 -9.48 -10.54 -6.42
C THR A 89 -10.13 -9.82 -5.24
N GLY A 90 -9.31 -9.25 -4.36
CA GLY A 90 -9.71 -8.54 -3.15
C GLY A 90 -8.48 -7.95 -2.47
N THR A 91 -8.71 -6.99 -1.58
CA THR A 91 -7.65 -6.36 -0.81
C THR A 91 -7.12 -7.36 0.23
N GLU A 92 -8.00 -8.10 0.89
CA GLU A 92 -7.60 -9.17 1.80
C GLU A 92 -6.84 -10.27 1.10
N ASP A 93 -7.29 -10.64 -0.10
CA ASP A 93 -6.66 -11.69 -0.89
C ASP A 93 -5.24 -11.28 -1.30
N TYR A 94 -5.05 -10.01 -1.70
CA TYR A 94 -3.72 -9.50 -2.02
C TYR A 94 -2.79 -9.58 -0.82
N PHE A 95 -3.26 -9.27 0.38
CA PHE A 95 -2.46 -9.37 1.61
C PHE A 95 -2.43 -10.78 2.22
N CYS A 96 -2.83 -11.82 1.47
CA CYS A 96 -2.84 -13.21 1.90
C CYS A 96 -3.73 -13.50 3.13
N GLY A 97 -4.77 -12.68 3.32
CA GLY A 97 -5.90 -12.99 4.18
C GLY A 97 -6.97 -13.78 3.43
N SER A 98 -8.14 -13.87 4.05
CA SER A 98 -9.39 -14.33 3.44
C SER A 98 -10.55 -14.04 4.40
N TYR A 99 -11.80 -14.13 3.92
CA TYR A 99 -13.01 -14.02 4.75
C TYR A 99 -12.96 -12.79 5.68
N ASN A 100 -12.68 -11.62 5.10
CA ASN A 100 -12.69 -10.34 5.78
C ASN A 100 -11.62 -10.17 6.88
N PHE A 101 -10.57 -11.01 6.92
CA PHE A 101 -9.65 -11.13 8.07
C PHE A 101 -10.35 -11.48 9.40
N GLU A 102 -11.58 -12.00 9.34
CA GLU A 102 -12.39 -12.31 10.52
C GLU A 102 -12.02 -13.68 11.08
N ASN A 103 -11.68 -13.73 12.36
CA ASN A 103 -11.60 -15.00 13.07
C ASN A 103 -13.00 -15.60 13.23
N ARG A 104 -13.16 -16.84 12.76
CA ARG A 104 -14.45 -17.53 12.74
C ARG A 104 -15.07 -17.77 14.12
N VAL A 105 -14.25 -17.87 15.17
CA VAL A 105 -14.69 -18.14 16.55
C VAL A 105 -15.03 -16.84 17.27
N THR A 106 -14.11 -15.87 17.25
CA THR A 106 -14.30 -14.61 17.99
C THR A 106 -15.17 -13.61 17.26
N ARG A 107 -15.36 -13.79 15.93
CA ARG A 107 -16.09 -12.87 15.04
C ARG A 107 -15.48 -11.46 15.07
N GLN A 108 -14.16 -11.38 15.18
CA GLN A 108 -13.36 -10.17 15.22
C GLN A 108 -12.26 -10.23 14.18
N TYR A 109 -11.78 -9.07 13.71
CA TYR A 109 -10.54 -9.01 12.95
C TYR A 109 -9.38 -9.61 13.74
N GLU A 110 -8.59 -10.46 13.10
CA GLU A 110 -7.44 -11.14 13.70
C GLU A 110 -6.14 -10.74 13.00
N ALA A 111 -5.19 -10.26 13.79
CA ALA A 111 -3.88 -9.87 13.29
C ALA A 111 -3.06 -11.11 12.96
N PHE A 112 -2.27 -11.04 11.90
CA PHE A 112 -1.29 -12.06 11.55
C PHE A 112 -0.04 -11.42 10.98
N SER A 113 1.08 -12.15 11.08
CA SER A 113 2.38 -11.69 10.60
C SER A 113 3.17 -12.89 10.10
N THR A 114 3.65 -12.79 8.86
CA THR A 114 4.54 -13.79 8.24
C THR A 114 5.78 -13.12 7.67
N ALA A 115 6.73 -13.87 7.13
CA ALA A 115 7.91 -13.27 6.51
C ALA A 115 7.58 -12.33 5.33
N TYR A 116 6.48 -12.59 4.60
CA TYR A 116 6.19 -11.91 3.33
C TYR A 116 4.85 -11.20 3.27
N ALA A 117 3.92 -11.46 4.20
CA ALA A 117 2.65 -10.74 4.25
C ALA A 117 2.10 -10.67 5.68
N GLY A 118 1.24 -9.69 5.95
CA GLY A 118 0.63 -9.54 7.27
C GLY A 118 -0.42 -8.44 7.37
N LEU A 119 -1.24 -8.58 8.40
CA LEU A 119 -2.13 -7.56 8.97
C LEU A 119 -1.69 -7.33 10.43
N PRO A 120 -0.49 -6.77 10.69
CA PRO A 120 0.03 -6.67 12.06
C PRO A 120 -0.67 -5.60 12.91
N GLN A 121 -1.34 -4.63 12.28
CA GLN A 121 -1.96 -3.51 12.98
C GLN A 121 -3.47 -3.51 12.74
N ILE A 122 -4.22 -3.67 13.83
CA ILE A 122 -5.67 -3.46 13.90
C ILE A 122 -5.90 -2.47 15.04
N ILE A 123 -5.98 -1.19 14.71
CA ILE A 123 -6.24 -0.10 15.66
C ILE A 123 -7.75 0.02 15.79
N ARG A 124 -8.27 -0.39 16.94
CA ARG A 124 -9.70 -0.37 17.23
C ARG A 124 -10.10 1.01 17.77
N PRO A 125 -11.28 1.52 17.39
CA PRO A 125 -11.79 2.77 17.92
C PRO A 125 -12.09 2.66 19.41
N ASP A 126 -11.99 3.78 20.12
CA ASP A 126 -12.43 3.90 21.52
C ASP A 126 -13.95 4.16 21.62
N GLY A 127 -14.58 4.51 20.50
CA GLY A 127 -16.00 4.81 20.39
C GLY A 127 -16.38 6.24 20.79
N THR A 128 -15.41 7.11 21.08
CA THR A 128 -15.62 8.53 21.38
C THR A 128 -14.95 9.41 20.32
N TYR A 129 -13.70 9.82 20.53
CA TYR A 129 -12.95 10.66 19.61
C TYR A 129 -12.17 9.82 18.59
N ASP A 130 -11.61 8.69 19.03
CA ASP A 130 -11.00 7.70 18.13
C ASP A 130 -12.11 6.82 17.55
N SER A 131 -12.85 7.36 16.58
CA SER A 131 -14.09 6.76 16.08
C SER A 131 -13.89 5.75 14.94
N GLN A 132 -12.71 5.72 14.32
CA GLN A 132 -12.43 4.94 13.12
C GLN A 132 -11.54 3.73 13.40
N THR A 133 -11.82 2.61 12.74
CA THR A 133 -10.90 1.46 12.73
C THR A 133 -9.82 1.71 11.68
N ARG A 134 -8.56 1.46 12.05
CA ARG A 134 -7.41 1.62 11.13
C ARG A 134 -6.61 0.33 11.06
N PHE A 135 -6.13 0.02 9.85
CA PHE A 135 -5.38 -1.18 9.55
C PHE A 135 -3.99 -0.83 9.02
N GLY A 136 -3.01 -1.65 9.36
CA GLY A 136 -1.71 -1.68 8.70
C GLY A 136 -1.51 -3.06 8.10
N LEU A 137 -1.19 -3.10 6.80
CA LEU A 137 -1.02 -4.31 6.00
C LEU A 137 0.33 -4.25 5.28
N TYR A 138 0.94 -5.40 5.03
CA TYR A 138 2.12 -5.46 4.16
C TYR A 138 2.12 -6.71 3.29
N ARG A 139 2.75 -6.58 2.12
CA ARG A 139 3.14 -7.72 1.27
C ARG A 139 4.48 -7.44 0.60
N TRP A 140 5.39 -8.41 0.68
CA TRP A 140 6.74 -8.39 0.14
C TRP A 140 6.86 -9.43 -0.97
N HIS A 141 7.09 -8.96 -2.19
CA HIS A 141 7.32 -9.78 -3.38
C HIS A 141 8.80 -10.14 -3.53
N ILE A 142 9.35 -10.84 -2.53
CA ILE A 142 10.77 -11.23 -2.51
C ILE A 142 10.99 -12.46 -3.39
N LEU A 143 10.18 -13.51 -3.18
CA LEU A 143 10.26 -14.76 -3.94
C LEU A 143 9.45 -14.70 -5.24
N ASP A 144 8.52 -13.76 -5.35
CA ASP A 144 7.60 -13.54 -6.47
C ASP A 144 7.63 -12.08 -7.00
N PRO A 145 8.80 -11.50 -7.38
CA PRO A 145 8.86 -10.09 -7.78
C PRO A 145 8.11 -9.81 -9.08
N ILE A 146 7.40 -8.69 -9.12
CA ILE A 146 6.66 -8.25 -10.32
C ILE A 146 7.61 -7.42 -11.18
N ARG A 147 8.08 -8.00 -12.29
CA ARG A 147 9.08 -7.41 -13.19
C ARG A 147 8.43 -6.56 -14.27
N PHE A 148 9.14 -5.52 -14.69
CA PHE A 148 8.79 -4.63 -15.78
C PHE A 148 10.05 -4.23 -16.56
N ASN A 149 9.92 -3.99 -17.86
CA ASN A 149 11.03 -3.59 -18.73
C ASN A 149 11.07 -2.09 -19.03
N GLU A 150 9.90 -1.44 -19.10
CA GLU A 150 9.76 -0.06 -19.54
C GLU A 150 9.07 0.82 -18.51
N SER A 151 7.99 0.35 -17.88
CA SER A 151 7.24 1.15 -16.91
C SER A 151 6.38 0.30 -15.98
N LEU A 152 5.99 0.90 -14.85
CA LEU A 152 5.13 0.28 -13.86
C LEU A 152 4.12 1.30 -13.32
N ARG A 153 2.85 0.91 -13.29
CA ARG A 153 1.79 1.57 -12.51
C ARG A 153 1.05 0.54 -11.67
N VAL A 154 0.77 0.89 -10.42
CA VAL A 154 0.10 0.04 -9.44
C VAL A 154 -1.04 0.81 -8.79
N THR A 155 -2.23 0.22 -8.83
CA THR A 155 -3.44 0.80 -8.23
C THR A 155 -4.18 -0.24 -7.40
N ILE A 156 -4.97 0.18 -6.43
CA ILE A 156 -5.94 -0.67 -5.74
C ILE A 156 -7.29 0.03 -5.73
N GLN A 157 -8.35 -0.73 -5.92
CA GLN A 157 -9.70 -0.20 -5.77
C GLN A 157 -10.04 -0.12 -4.27
N ALA A 158 -10.88 0.85 -3.88
CA ALA A 158 -11.46 0.89 -2.55
C ALA A 158 -12.95 0.52 -2.67
N LEU A 159 -13.24 -0.76 -2.50
CA LEU A 159 -14.58 -1.32 -2.65
C LEU A 159 -15.00 -2.10 -1.41
N GLY A 160 -16.20 -1.84 -0.93
CA GLY A 160 -16.85 -2.61 0.12
C GLY A 160 -18.21 -3.15 -0.33
N TRP A 161 -18.99 -3.63 0.63
CA TRP A 161 -20.38 -4.07 0.38
C TRP A 161 -21.41 -3.02 0.76
N ARG A 162 -22.46 -2.90 -0.06
CA ARG A 162 -23.71 -2.20 0.28
C ARG A 162 -24.94 -3.05 -0.02
N SER A 163 -26.09 -2.52 0.39
CA SER A 163 -27.40 -3.16 0.21
C SER A 163 -27.65 -3.67 -1.20
N GLY A 164 -28.24 -4.87 -1.27
CA GLY A 164 -28.55 -5.57 -2.51
C GLY A 164 -27.35 -6.26 -3.16
N HIS A 165 -26.32 -6.63 -2.38
CA HIS A 165 -25.13 -7.34 -2.86
C HIS A 165 -24.39 -6.56 -3.95
N ARG A 166 -24.28 -5.24 -3.77
CA ARG A 166 -23.59 -4.36 -4.71
C ARG A 166 -22.30 -3.86 -4.10
N TYR A 167 -21.33 -3.59 -4.96
CA TYR A 167 -20.12 -2.89 -4.54
C TYR A 167 -20.42 -1.46 -4.11
N LEU A 168 -19.76 -1.07 -3.03
CA LEU A 168 -19.74 0.28 -2.49
C LEU A 168 -18.38 0.91 -2.81
N PRO A 169 -18.32 1.93 -3.70
CA PRO A 169 -17.13 2.77 -3.81
C PRO A 169 -16.89 3.49 -2.48
N LEU A 170 -15.73 3.23 -1.89
CA LEU A 170 -15.35 3.77 -0.59
C LEU A 170 -14.67 5.14 -0.74
N GLN A 171 -14.68 5.91 0.34
CA GLN A 171 -14.03 7.21 0.44
C GLN A 171 -13.18 7.23 1.72
N ASP A 172 -12.28 6.26 1.79
CA ASP A 172 -11.44 5.97 2.97
C ASP A 172 -10.15 6.81 2.98
N ASP A 173 -9.49 6.83 4.14
CA ASP A 173 -8.12 7.38 4.31
C ASP A 173 -7.12 6.28 3.98
N ILE A 174 -6.49 6.36 2.80
CA ILE A 174 -5.58 5.30 2.32
C ILE A 174 -4.19 5.90 2.12
N ALA A 175 -3.20 5.26 2.72
CA ALA A 175 -1.79 5.59 2.55
C ALA A 175 -0.97 4.34 2.24
N SER A 176 0.15 4.50 1.55
CA SER A 176 1.05 3.39 1.24
C SER A 176 2.47 3.86 1.02
N VAL A 177 3.41 2.96 1.26
CA VAL A 177 4.76 3.05 0.70
C VAL A 177 4.95 1.89 -0.26
N ALA A 178 5.25 2.20 -1.53
CA ALA A 178 5.61 1.23 -2.55
C ALA A 178 7.13 1.08 -2.59
N PHE A 179 7.62 -0.16 -2.72
CA PHE A 179 9.04 -0.50 -2.74
C PHE A 179 9.38 -1.26 -4.03
N TRP A 180 10.44 -0.83 -4.71
CA TRP A 180 10.89 -1.46 -5.96
C TRP A 180 12.37 -1.24 -6.21
N TYR A 181 12.93 -2.01 -7.14
CA TYR A 181 14.25 -1.78 -7.70
C TYR A 181 14.13 -1.40 -9.17
N GLN A 182 14.91 -0.43 -9.64
CA GLN A 182 15.01 -0.11 -11.07
C GLN A 182 16.39 0.42 -11.47
N THR A 183 16.72 0.33 -12.75
CA THR A 183 17.88 1.01 -13.33
C THR A 183 17.68 2.53 -13.33
N LEU A 184 18.80 3.26 -13.34
CA LEU A 184 18.82 4.72 -13.48
C LEU A 184 18.80 5.14 -14.96
N PRO A 185 18.33 6.36 -15.28
CA PRO A 185 17.76 7.37 -14.38
C PRO A 185 16.35 7.04 -13.92
N THR A 186 15.86 7.77 -12.91
CA THR A 186 14.48 7.68 -12.42
C THR A 186 13.70 8.95 -12.73
N SER A 187 12.38 8.82 -12.82
CA SER A 187 11.48 9.97 -12.81
C SER A 187 11.57 10.69 -11.45
N PRO A 188 11.42 12.03 -11.40
CA PRO A 188 11.36 12.74 -10.13
C PRO A 188 10.17 12.25 -9.30
N PHE A 189 10.35 12.22 -7.98
CA PHE A 189 9.31 11.80 -7.07
C PHE A 189 8.29 12.92 -6.85
N PRO A 190 7.01 12.60 -6.60
CA PRO A 190 6.06 13.59 -6.15
C PRO A 190 6.55 14.22 -4.83
N ALA A 191 6.23 15.49 -4.63
CA ALA A 191 6.49 16.15 -3.35
C ALA A 191 5.73 15.44 -2.23
N LEU A 192 6.37 15.30 -1.07
CA LEU A 192 5.66 14.84 0.13
C LEU A 192 4.62 15.90 0.53
N PRO A 193 3.42 15.49 0.98
CA PRO A 193 2.47 16.42 1.56
C PRO A 193 3.03 17.08 2.82
N ASP A 194 2.46 18.23 3.19
CA ASP A 194 2.83 18.92 4.41
C ASP A 194 2.38 18.15 5.66
N ARG A 195 2.90 18.56 6.82
CA ARG A 195 2.67 17.89 8.11
C ARG A 195 1.18 17.82 8.46
N ASP A 196 0.45 18.91 8.25
CA ASP A 196 -0.93 19.02 8.71
C ASP A 196 -1.86 18.22 7.79
N TYR A 197 -1.55 18.14 6.48
CA TYR A 197 -2.20 17.19 5.58
C TYR A 197 -1.92 15.72 5.95
N LEU A 198 -0.74 15.43 6.52
CA LEU A 198 -0.37 14.10 7.00
C LEU A 198 -0.92 13.77 8.39
N GLU A 199 -1.56 14.73 9.06
CA GLU A 199 -2.19 14.50 10.36
C GLU A 199 -3.32 13.46 10.23
N VAL A 200 -3.46 12.66 11.28
CA VAL A 200 -4.52 11.68 11.40
C VAL A 200 -5.54 12.24 12.39
N ILE A 201 -6.66 12.72 11.86
CA ILE A 201 -7.79 13.32 12.59
C ILE A 201 -9.03 12.43 12.57
#